data_AF-A0A2V2EIU6-F1
#
_entry.id   AF-A0A2V2EIU6-F1
#
_cell.length_a   1.000
_cell.length_b   1.000
_cell.length_c   1.000
_cell.angle_alpha   90.00
_cell.angle_beta   90.00
_cell.angle_gamma   90.00
#
_symmetry.space_group_name_H-M   'P 1'
#
loop_
_entity.id
_entity.type
_entity.pdbx_description
1 polymer ?
#
loop_
_entity_poly.entity_id
_entity_poly.type
_entity_poly.pdbx_seq_one_letter_code
_entity_poly.pdbx_strand_id
1 'polypeptide(L)'
;MKRIIAWLVLAALVIGIPGAVINTGGTARAEEVGETGQIMADGVKVRKSPDTKSDALTELNCGEAVTVLAEDGNWYRVKFGDVLGYVRKDYVFTNSAGSRGAYAVSDTAVLMGAPSQNSYVVCSLAAGQGLKVKALIGEWYYAVVDSHAGYIHRTDVTISSSAVAGMGMLKQGMKGEEVMKLQRALYDRGFLTKDNISGTFTSQTRKAVMEYQQAMGLSADGIAGSATLSTVYDSSNKLEKANADFYRLKGTVVLLDWFKGGNEWLHKGARFTVTDVRTGKSFRAKRFGGWYHADSEPITKYDTSIIKSLEGFSWNRRPIWITYNGKTVAASMHTMPHMANPTPSNGFDGHFCIHLYHSKVHANSKECPRHQRCVQEAYSAGKKH
;
A
#
# COMPACT_ATOMS: atom_id res chain seq x y z
N MET A 1 41.53 -9.99 12.34
CA MET A 1 41.41 -11.46 12.38
C MET A 1 40.35 -11.91 11.37
N LYS A 2 40.77 -12.23 10.14
CA LYS A 2 39.95 -12.83 9.10
C LYS A 2 40.29 -14.32 9.07
N ARG A 3 39.34 -15.21 9.31
CA ARG A 3 39.50 -16.65 9.06
C ARG A 3 38.75 -16.99 7.78
N ILE A 4 39.52 -17.18 6.72
CA ILE A 4 39.08 -17.75 5.44
C ILE A 4 39.07 -19.25 5.64
N ILE A 5 37.91 -19.89 5.52
CA ILE A 5 37.78 -21.35 5.51
C ILE A 5 37.75 -21.76 4.03
N ALA A 6 38.85 -22.35 3.57
CA ALA A 6 38.96 -23.03 2.29
C ALA A 6 38.31 -24.41 2.38
N TRP A 7 37.55 -24.80 1.36
CA TRP A 7 37.07 -26.18 1.20
C TRP A 7 37.70 -26.82 -0.04
N LEU A 8 38.21 -28.03 0.19
CA LEU A 8 38.95 -28.91 -0.68
C LEU A 8 38.20 -29.27 -1.97
N VAL A 9 38.92 -29.28 -3.10
CA VAL A 9 38.52 -29.98 -4.33
C VAL A 9 39.32 -31.27 -4.41
N LEU A 10 38.61 -32.40 -4.44
CA LEU A 10 39.16 -33.73 -4.62
C LEU A 10 39.51 -33.93 -6.11
N ALA A 11 40.79 -34.15 -6.41
CA ALA A 11 41.26 -34.45 -7.76
C ALA A 11 41.13 -35.96 -8.05
N ALA A 12 40.42 -36.32 -9.12
CA ALA A 12 40.40 -37.67 -9.66
C ALA A 12 41.38 -37.77 -10.84
N LEU A 13 42.36 -38.67 -10.68
CA LEU A 13 43.37 -39.06 -11.65
C LEU A 13 42.72 -39.95 -12.74
N VAL A 14 42.88 -39.61 -14.03
CA VAL A 14 42.54 -40.51 -15.14
C VAL A 14 43.78 -40.74 -16.01
N ILE A 15 44.17 -42.01 -16.07
CA ILE A 15 45.29 -42.56 -16.84
C ILE A 15 44.89 -42.60 -18.33
N GLY A 16 45.77 -42.10 -19.20
CA GLY A 16 45.55 -42.02 -20.64
C GLY A 16 45.79 -43.34 -21.39
N ILE A 17 44.95 -43.60 -22.39
CA ILE A 17 45.21 -44.52 -23.51
C ILE A 17 44.91 -43.74 -24.80
N PRO A 18 45.79 -43.70 -25.81
CA PRO A 18 45.55 -42.94 -27.02
C PRO A 18 44.85 -43.78 -28.09
N GLY A 19 43.86 -43.17 -28.75
CA GLY A 19 43.52 -43.47 -30.14
C GLY A 19 42.17 -44.16 -30.37
N ALA A 20 41.15 -43.37 -30.71
CA ALA A 20 40.33 -43.57 -31.91
C ALA A 20 39.39 -42.37 -32.04
N VAL A 21 39.63 -41.55 -33.07
CA VAL A 21 38.74 -40.46 -33.47
C VAL A 21 37.53 -41.07 -34.16
N ILE A 22 36.37 -40.97 -33.54
CA ILE A 22 35.07 -41.08 -34.22
C ILE A 22 34.36 -39.74 -34.12
N ASN A 23 34.27 -39.09 -35.28
CA ASN A 23 33.49 -37.89 -35.51
C ASN A 23 32.01 -38.27 -35.55
N THR A 24 31.30 -38.06 -34.44
CA THR A 24 29.85 -37.94 -34.45
C THR A 24 29.53 -36.48 -34.14
N GLY A 25 29.02 -35.79 -35.17
CA GLY A 25 28.43 -34.47 -35.05
C GLY A 25 27.27 -34.50 -34.06
N GLY A 26 27.58 -34.16 -32.83
CA GLY A 26 26.63 -33.77 -31.80
C GLY A 26 27.25 -32.60 -31.09
N THR A 27 26.87 -31.38 -31.47
CA THR A 27 27.10 -30.23 -30.60
C THR A 27 26.33 -30.51 -29.32
N ALA A 28 27.03 -31.07 -28.33
CA ALA A 28 26.58 -31.07 -26.95
C ALA A 28 26.43 -29.60 -26.60
N ARG A 29 25.19 -29.11 -26.64
CA ARG A 29 24.82 -27.78 -26.19
C ARG A 29 25.26 -27.73 -24.75
N ALA A 30 26.30 -26.96 -24.44
CA ALA A 30 26.70 -26.70 -23.08
C ALA A 30 25.43 -26.31 -22.32
N GLU A 31 25.03 -27.12 -21.33
CA GLU A 31 23.92 -26.76 -20.48
C GLU A 31 24.25 -25.39 -19.89
N GLU A 32 23.37 -24.42 -20.10
CA GLU A 32 23.57 -23.12 -19.48
C GLU A 32 23.47 -23.34 -17.97
N VAL A 33 24.64 -23.34 -17.31
CA VAL A 33 24.77 -23.54 -15.86
C VAL A 33 24.20 -22.31 -15.16
N GLY A 34 22.90 -22.35 -14.90
CA GLY A 34 22.18 -21.31 -14.18
C GLY A 34 21.70 -21.78 -12.82
N GLU A 35 21.51 -20.83 -11.91
CA GLU A 35 20.99 -21.11 -10.58
C GLU A 35 19.46 -21.27 -10.62
N THR A 36 18.91 -22.20 -9.85
CA THR A 36 17.46 -22.31 -9.70
C THR A 36 16.91 -21.09 -8.95
N GLY A 37 15.98 -20.40 -9.60
CA GLY A 37 15.19 -19.32 -9.03
C GLY A 37 13.73 -19.70 -8.85
N GLN A 38 13.08 -19.18 -7.81
CA GLN A 38 11.65 -19.34 -7.58
C GLN A 38 10.90 -18.02 -7.77
N ILE A 39 9.82 -18.05 -8.55
CA ILE A 39 8.91 -16.92 -8.73
C ILE A 39 8.11 -16.67 -7.46
N MET A 40 8.08 -15.41 -7.03
CA MET A 40 7.50 -14.98 -5.74
C MET A 40 6.15 -14.27 -5.88
N ALA A 41 5.63 -14.11 -7.09
CA ALA A 41 4.36 -13.43 -7.35
C ALA A 41 3.62 -14.05 -8.53
N ASP A 42 2.30 -13.86 -8.53
CA ASP A 42 1.44 -14.29 -9.64
C ASP A 42 1.44 -13.24 -10.74
N GLY A 43 1.27 -13.68 -12.00
CA GLY A 43 1.22 -12.76 -13.13
C GLY A 43 2.57 -12.12 -13.51
N VAL A 44 3.69 -12.74 -13.13
CA VAL A 44 5.04 -12.23 -13.41
C VAL A 44 5.38 -12.45 -14.87
N LYS A 45 5.48 -11.35 -15.61
CA LYS A 45 5.77 -11.38 -17.05
C LYS A 45 7.24 -11.66 -17.30
N VAL A 46 7.53 -12.70 -18.08
CA VAL A 46 8.84 -12.92 -18.70
C VAL A 46 8.87 -12.10 -19.99
N ARG A 47 9.80 -11.16 -20.08
CA ARG A 47 9.83 -10.16 -21.14
C ARG A 47 10.93 -10.41 -22.15
N LYS A 48 10.74 -9.93 -23.36
CA LYS A 48 11.73 -10.04 -24.44
C LYS A 48 13.02 -9.26 -24.16
N SER A 49 12.91 -8.12 -23.46
CA SER A 49 14.02 -7.23 -23.09
C SER A 49 13.91 -6.84 -21.61
N PRO A 50 15.02 -6.41 -20.96
CA PRO A 50 15.05 -6.00 -19.54
C PRO A 50 14.42 -4.62 -19.33
N ASP A 51 13.17 -4.45 -19.75
CA ASP A 51 12.39 -3.23 -19.62
C ASP A 51 10.90 -3.55 -19.47
N THR A 52 10.09 -2.57 -19.07
CA THR A 52 8.65 -2.76 -18.81
C THR A 52 7.75 -2.60 -20.03
N LYS A 53 8.30 -2.24 -21.19
CA LYS A 53 7.56 -1.90 -22.42
C LYS A 53 7.60 -3.00 -23.46
N SER A 54 8.63 -3.85 -23.43
CA SER A 54 8.81 -4.97 -24.33
C SER A 54 7.73 -6.05 -24.12
N ASP A 55 7.50 -6.82 -25.18
CA ASP A 55 6.50 -7.88 -25.20
C ASP A 55 6.72 -8.88 -24.06
N ALA A 56 5.61 -9.31 -23.46
CA ALA A 56 5.60 -10.44 -22.55
C ALA A 56 5.58 -11.73 -23.38
N LEU A 57 6.63 -12.54 -23.24
CA LEU A 57 6.77 -13.84 -23.90
C LEU A 57 5.92 -14.91 -23.21
N THR A 58 5.85 -14.84 -21.89
CA THR A 58 4.97 -15.67 -21.06
C THR A 58 4.69 -14.98 -19.72
N GLU A 59 3.80 -15.57 -18.95
CA GLU A 59 3.44 -15.14 -17.60
C GLU A 59 3.65 -16.29 -16.62
N LEU A 60 4.31 -16.01 -15.51
CA LEU A 60 4.65 -16.97 -14.46
C LEU A 60 3.91 -16.66 -13.17
N ASN A 61 3.63 -17.70 -12.40
CA ASN A 61 2.93 -17.64 -11.14
C ASN A 61 3.82 -17.93 -9.94
N CYS A 62 3.35 -17.54 -8.76
CA CYS A 62 4.07 -17.76 -7.52
C CYS A 62 4.31 -19.26 -7.31
N GLY A 63 5.56 -19.63 -7.03
CA GLY A 63 5.95 -21.03 -6.85
C GLY A 63 6.66 -21.64 -8.06
N GLU A 64 6.46 -21.11 -9.26
CA GLU A 64 7.10 -21.63 -10.46
C GLU A 64 8.63 -21.45 -10.40
N ALA A 65 9.36 -22.47 -10.84
CA ALA A 65 10.81 -22.46 -10.84
C ALA A 65 11.33 -22.04 -12.22
N VAL A 66 12.35 -21.21 -12.23
CA VAL A 66 13.07 -20.76 -13.43
C VAL A 66 14.55 -21.03 -13.26
N THR A 67 15.28 -21.18 -14.36
CA THR A 67 16.75 -21.18 -14.33
C THR A 67 17.23 -19.77 -14.57
N VAL A 68 17.95 -19.19 -13.60
CA VAL A 68 18.56 -17.87 -13.68
C VAL A 68 19.94 -18.01 -14.33
N LEU A 69 20.09 -17.43 -15.52
CA LEU A 69 21.26 -17.59 -16.38
C LEU A 69 22.26 -16.45 -16.24
N ALA A 70 21.76 -15.23 -16.07
CA ALA A 70 22.58 -14.02 -15.96
C ALA A 70 21.81 -12.89 -15.27
N GLU A 71 22.56 -11.87 -14.85
CA GLU A 71 22.04 -10.63 -14.30
C GLU A 71 22.25 -9.47 -15.27
N ASP A 72 21.24 -8.62 -15.44
CA ASP A 72 21.31 -7.37 -16.20
C ASP A 72 20.60 -6.26 -15.42
N GLY A 73 21.38 -5.49 -14.65
CA GLY A 73 20.86 -4.46 -13.76
C GLY A 73 19.83 -5.02 -12.77
N ASN A 74 18.58 -4.56 -12.89
CA ASN A 74 17.44 -4.97 -12.06
C ASN A 74 16.67 -6.18 -12.62
N TRP A 75 17.22 -6.86 -13.62
CA TRP A 75 16.61 -8.01 -14.27
C TRP A 75 17.51 -9.24 -14.18
N TYR A 76 16.87 -10.40 -14.14
CA TYR A 76 17.49 -11.68 -14.43
C TYR A 76 17.14 -12.08 -15.85
N ARG A 77 18.14 -12.57 -16.59
CA ARG A 77 17.89 -13.39 -17.77
C ARG A 77 17.57 -14.80 -17.27
N VAL A 78 16.38 -15.28 -17.59
CA VAL A 78 15.84 -16.54 -17.09
C VAL A 78 15.42 -17.46 -18.23
N LYS A 79 15.47 -18.76 -17.96
CA LYS A 79 14.89 -19.80 -18.79
C LYS A 79 13.76 -20.49 -18.05
N PHE A 80 12.63 -20.66 -18.73
CA PHE A 80 11.46 -21.40 -18.26
C PHE A 80 10.94 -22.29 -19.38
N GLY A 81 11.13 -23.61 -19.26
CA GLY A 81 10.94 -24.52 -20.40
C GLY A 81 11.83 -24.11 -21.58
N ASP A 82 11.21 -23.87 -22.74
CA ASP A 82 11.90 -23.36 -23.94
C ASP A 82 11.92 -21.83 -24.05
N VAL A 83 11.24 -21.11 -23.14
CA VAL A 83 11.17 -19.65 -23.16
C VAL A 83 12.41 -19.07 -22.47
N LEU A 84 13.08 -18.16 -23.18
CA LEU A 84 14.24 -17.43 -22.68
C LEU A 84 13.95 -15.93 -22.73
N GLY A 85 14.03 -15.26 -21.58
CA GLY A 85 13.66 -13.84 -21.46
C GLY A 85 14.10 -13.22 -20.15
N TYR A 86 13.49 -12.09 -19.79
CA TYR A 86 13.90 -11.27 -18.66
C TYR A 86 12.79 -11.12 -17.63
N VAL A 87 13.13 -11.33 -16.36
CA VAL A 87 12.23 -11.13 -15.21
C VAL A 87 12.91 -10.20 -14.22
N ARG A 88 12.17 -9.25 -13.62
CA ARG A 88 12.75 -8.38 -12.59
C ARG A 88 13.24 -9.21 -11.40
N LYS A 89 14.42 -8.88 -10.88
CA LYS A 89 15.04 -9.57 -9.74
C LYS A 89 14.15 -9.63 -8.51
N ASP A 90 13.32 -8.60 -8.33
CA ASP A 90 12.37 -8.50 -7.22
C ASP A 90 11.28 -9.58 -7.23
N TYR A 91 11.13 -10.33 -8.32
CA TYR A 91 10.16 -11.43 -8.42
C TYR A 91 10.80 -12.81 -8.36
N VAL A 92 12.13 -12.92 -8.30
CA VAL A 92 12.84 -14.20 -8.24
C VAL A 92 13.64 -14.35 -6.94
N PHE A 93 13.40 -15.43 -6.21
CA PHE A 93 14.24 -15.89 -5.10
C PHE A 93 15.33 -16.83 -5.62
N THR A 94 16.59 -16.58 -5.27
CA THR A 94 17.73 -17.47 -5.52
C THR A 94 18.55 -17.59 -4.23
N ASN A 95 19.37 -18.64 -4.10
CA ASN A 95 20.28 -18.80 -2.96
C ASN A 95 21.39 -17.74 -2.98
N SER A 96 21.88 -17.35 -4.17
CA SER A 96 22.87 -16.29 -4.34
C SER A 96 22.33 -14.90 -3.99
N ALA A 97 21.02 -14.68 -4.10
CA ALA A 97 20.36 -13.46 -3.62
C ALA A 97 20.36 -13.33 -2.09
N GLY A 98 20.86 -14.35 -1.37
CA GLY A 98 20.97 -14.37 0.07
C GLY A 98 19.64 -14.69 0.77
N SER A 99 19.54 -14.26 2.03
CA SER A 99 18.37 -14.57 2.83
C SER A 99 17.14 -13.73 2.45
N ARG A 100 15.95 -14.33 2.47
CA ARG A 100 14.69 -13.67 2.14
C ARG A 100 13.68 -13.84 3.27
N GLY A 101 12.82 -12.84 3.48
CA GLY A 101 11.69 -13.00 4.41
C GLY A 101 10.66 -13.98 3.85
N ALA A 102 9.93 -14.67 4.72
CA ALA A 102 8.76 -15.48 4.37
C ALA A 102 7.74 -15.49 5.52
N TYR A 103 6.52 -15.94 5.24
CA TYR A 103 5.44 -16.03 6.22
C TYR A 103 4.81 -17.41 6.20
N ALA A 104 4.54 -17.97 7.37
CA ALA A 104 3.74 -19.19 7.50
C ALA A 104 2.33 -18.97 6.93
N VAL A 105 1.84 -19.91 6.13
CA VAL A 105 0.53 -19.81 5.44
C VAL A 105 -0.63 -20.11 6.39
N SER A 106 -0.41 -20.96 7.39
CA SER A 106 -1.43 -21.41 8.33
C SER A 106 -0.82 -21.74 9.69
N ASP A 107 -1.67 -21.92 10.71
CA ASP A 107 -1.28 -22.38 12.05
C ASP A 107 -0.79 -23.84 12.08
N THR A 108 -0.82 -24.52 10.93
CA THR A 108 -0.29 -25.89 10.75
C THR A 108 1.14 -25.91 10.21
N ALA A 109 1.70 -24.75 9.88
CA ALA A 109 3.06 -24.64 9.38
C ALA A 109 4.06 -24.99 10.49
N VAL A 110 5.01 -25.87 10.17
CA VAL A 110 6.01 -26.35 11.13
C VAL A 110 7.40 -26.23 10.55
N LEU A 111 8.35 -25.87 11.42
CA LEU A 111 9.77 -25.98 11.13
C LEU A 111 10.23 -27.40 11.51
N MET A 112 10.87 -28.10 10.58
CA MET A 112 11.30 -29.50 10.69
C MET A 112 12.81 -29.60 10.87
N GLY A 113 13.31 -30.64 11.53
CA GLY A 113 14.74 -30.89 11.72
C GLY A 113 15.52 -31.24 10.44
N ALA A 114 14.83 -31.79 9.43
CA ALA A 114 15.36 -32.17 8.12
C ALA A 114 14.35 -31.83 7.02
N PRO A 115 14.75 -31.70 5.73
CA PRO A 115 13.86 -31.43 4.60
C PRO A 115 13.06 -32.68 4.21
N SER A 116 12.25 -33.18 5.13
CA SER A 116 11.43 -34.39 5.00
C SER A 116 10.18 -34.28 5.87
N GLN A 117 9.04 -34.74 5.35
CA GLN A 117 7.78 -34.78 6.07
C GLN A 117 7.82 -35.74 7.29
N ASN A 118 8.77 -36.69 7.30
CA ASN A 118 8.93 -37.66 8.39
C ASN A 118 9.95 -37.20 9.46
N SER A 119 10.42 -35.96 9.40
CA SER A 119 11.34 -35.41 10.40
C SER A 119 10.62 -35.03 11.70
N TYR A 120 11.37 -34.89 12.79
CA TYR A 120 10.84 -34.26 14.01
C TYR A 120 10.56 -32.77 13.79
N VAL A 121 9.56 -32.25 14.50
CA VAL A 121 9.18 -30.83 14.53
C VAL A 121 10.10 -30.06 15.48
N VAL A 122 10.71 -28.99 14.99
CA VAL A 122 11.52 -28.04 15.75
C VAL A 122 10.61 -27.03 16.47
N CYS A 123 9.67 -26.42 15.74
CA CYS A 123 8.67 -25.51 16.30
C CYS A 123 7.45 -25.37 15.39
N SER A 124 6.28 -25.10 15.97
CA SER A 124 5.08 -24.72 15.24
C SER A 124 5.03 -23.22 15.00
N LEU A 125 4.44 -22.80 13.88
CA LEU A 125 4.30 -21.40 13.50
C LEU A 125 2.82 -21.00 13.48
N ALA A 126 2.53 -19.78 13.94
CA ALA A 126 1.23 -19.16 13.73
C ALA A 126 1.09 -18.70 12.26
N ALA A 127 -0.13 -18.70 11.73
CA ALA A 127 -0.45 -18.15 10.43
C ALA A 127 0.00 -16.69 10.34
N GLY A 128 0.78 -16.37 9.32
CA GLY A 128 1.39 -15.04 9.15
C GLY A 128 2.65 -14.80 9.98
N GLN A 129 3.10 -15.76 10.80
CA GLN A 129 4.37 -15.62 11.53
C GLN A 129 5.53 -15.49 10.53
N GLY A 130 6.32 -14.43 10.73
CA GLY A 130 7.46 -14.13 9.89
C GLY A 130 8.65 -15.04 10.18
N LEU A 131 9.32 -15.48 9.12
CA LEU A 131 10.55 -16.25 9.17
C LEU A 131 11.54 -15.74 8.13
N LYS A 132 12.80 -16.15 8.26
CA LYS A 132 13.88 -15.81 7.34
C LYS A 132 14.34 -17.06 6.62
N VAL A 133 13.97 -17.20 5.35
CA VAL A 133 14.51 -18.21 4.46
C VAL A 133 15.95 -17.88 4.10
N LYS A 134 16.81 -18.88 4.17
CA LYS A 134 18.26 -18.80 3.97
C LYS A 134 18.69 -19.55 2.72
N ALA A 135 17.97 -20.61 2.37
CA ALA A 135 18.23 -21.39 1.17
C ALA A 135 16.95 -22.10 0.72
N LEU A 136 16.83 -22.32 -0.59
CA LEU A 136 15.92 -23.27 -1.24
C LEU A 136 16.71 -24.55 -1.55
N ILE A 137 16.21 -25.68 -1.07
CA ILE A 137 16.80 -27.01 -1.19
C ILE A 137 15.69 -27.97 -1.63
N GLY A 138 15.63 -28.23 -2.94
CA GLY A 138 14.51 -28.97 -3.52
C GLY A 138 13.19 -28.25 -3.27
N GLU A 139 12.24 -28.91 -2.59
CA GLU A 139 10.94 -28.34 -2.23
C GLU A 139 10.89 -27.70 -0.83
N TRP A 140 12.04 -27.61 -0.16
CA TRP A 140 12.15 -27.15 1.21
C TRP A 140 12.94 -25.87 1.29
N TYR A 141 12.54 -25.00 2.20
CA TYR A 141 13.34 -23.87 2.60
C TYR A 141 14.08 -24.18 3.89
N TYR A 142 15.37 -23.89 3.91
CA TYR A 142 16.07 -23.73 5.19
C TYR A 142 15.72 -22.34 5.74
N ALA A 143 15.14 -22.29 6.94
CA ALA A 143 14.56 -21.09 7.52
C ALA A 143 14.95 -20.90 8.98
N VAL A 144 14.94 -19.63 9.40
CA VAL A 144 15.20 -19.21 10.78
C VAL A 144 14.03 -18.36 11.26
N VAL A 145 13.50 -18.67 12.44
CA VAL A 145 12.44 -17.94 13.13
C VAL A 145 12.81 -17.82 14.60
N ASP A 146 12.84 -16.60 15.12
CA ASP A 146 13.35 -16.28 16.47
C ASP A 146 14.73 -16.91 16.72
N SER A 147 14.83 -17.84 17.68
CA SER A 147 16.03 -18.61 18.01
C SER A 147 16.09 -19.99 17.35
N HIS A 148 15.10 -20.37 16.55
CA HIS A 148 14.97 -21.69 15.93
C HIS A 148 15.39 -21.66 14.46
N ALA A 149 16.02 -22.74 14.01
CA ALA A 149 16.37 -22.96 12.62
C ALA A 149 16.03 -24.38 12.19
N GLY A 150 15.61 -24.55 10.94
CA GLY A 150 15.16 -25.83 10.41
C GLY A 150 14.62 -25.70 9.00
N TYR A 151 13.87 -26.69 8.57
CA TYR A 151 13.36 -26.82 7.21
C TYR A 151 11.85 -26.66 7.19
N ILE A 152 11.32 -25.90 6.25
CA ILE A 152 9.88 -25.72 6.09
C ILE A 152 9.49 -25.99 4.65
N HIS A 153 8.40 -26.72 4.45
CA HIS A 153 7.96 -27.08 3.11
C HIS A 153 7.48 -25.83 2.37
N ARG A 154 7.75 -25.76 1.07
CA ARG A 154 7.45 -24.56 0.27
C ARG A 154 5.98 -24.17 0.22
N THR A 155 5.06 -25.11 0.44
CA THR A 155 3.61 -24.85 0.47
C THR A 155 3.17 -24.20 1.77
N ASP A 156 3.95 -24.38 2.83
CA ASP A 156 3.60 -23.90 4.17
C ASP A 156 4.07 -22.47 4.38
N VAL A 157 4.80 -21.90 3.41
CA VAL A 157 5.33 -20.54 3.47
C VAL A 157 5.14 -19.78 2.17
N THR A 158 4.85 -18.49 2.29
CA THR A 158 4.92 -17.55 1.17
C THR A 158 6.21 -16.74 1.25
N ILE A 159 7.05 -16.81 0.22
CA ILE A 159 8.30 -16.04 0.15
C ILE A 159 8.01 -14.58 -0.18
N SER A 160 8.65 -13.68 0.57
CA SER A 160 8.61 -12.23 0.35
C SER A 160 9.61 -11.81 -0.72
N SER A 161 9.33 -10.75 -1.47
CA SER A 161 10.28 -10.20 -2.43
C SER A 161 11.46 -9.42 -1.81
N SER A 162 11.53 -9.23 -0.50
CA SER A 162 12.57 -8.43 0.17
C SER A 162 13.71 -9.26 0.80
N ALA A 163 14.96 -8.89 0.52
CA ALA A 163 16.18 -9.46 1.14
C ALA A 163 16.43 -8.96 2.58
N VAL A 164 15.72 -7.91 3.01
CA VAL A 164 15.78 -7.40 4.38
C VAL A 164 14.70 -8.11 5.18
N ALA A 165 15.13 -9.13 5.94
CA ALA A 165 14.31 -9.75 6.96
C ALA A 165 13.86 -8.68 7.96
N GLY A 166 12.57 -8.37 7.99
CA GLY A 166 12.02 -7.45 8.97
C GLY A 166 10.61 -6.96 8.71
N MET A 167 10.10 -6.88 7.47
CA MET A 167 8.76 -6.34 7.23
C MET A 167 8.04 -7.05 6.09
N GLY A 168 6.82 -7.51 6.39
CA GLY A 168 5.76 -8.06 5.51
C GLY A 168 5.89 -7.81 4.01
N MET A 169 5.50 -8.78 3.17
CA MET A 169 4.82 -8.40 1.93
C MET A 169 3.37 -8.83 2.08
N LEU A 170 2.44 -7.87 2.08
CA LEU A 170 1.01 -8.15 2.22
C LEU A 170 0.31 -7.85 0.89
N LYS A 171 -0.41 -8.84 0.34
CA LYS A 171 -1.15 -8.72 -0.93
C LYS A 171 -2.58 -9.26 -0.79
N GLN A 172 -3.41 -8.94 -1.77
CA GLN A 172 -4.81 -9.39 -1.81
C GLN A 172 -4.93 -10.91 -1.65
N GLY A 173 -5.88 -11.35 -0.84
CA GLY A 173 -6.13 -12.76 -0.51
C GLY A 173 -5.47 -13.23 0.79
N MET A 174 -4.43 -12.54 1.28
CA MET A 174 -3.78 -12.88 2.54
C MET A 174 -4.70 -12.65 3.75
N LYS A 175 -4.52 -13.44 4.81
CA LYS A 175 -5.28 -13.32 6.06
C LYS A 175 -4.32 -13.38 7.27
N GLY A 176 -4.76 -12.88 8.41
CA GLY A 176 -4.05 -12.99 9.68
C GLY A 176 -3.77 -11.64 10.36
N GLU A 177 -3.06 -11.69 11.49
CA GLU A 177 -2.83 -10.52 12.33
C GLU A 177 -2.02 -9.41 11.63
N GLU A 178 -1.06 -9.78 10.77
CA GLU A 178 -0.25 -8.79 10.03
C GLU A 178 -1.08 -8.01 9.00
N VAL A 179 -2.07 -8.66 8.37
CA VAL A 179 -3.06 -7.97 7.52
C VAL A 179 -3.91 -7.03 8.36
N MET A 180 -4.37 -7.48 9.53
CA MET A 180 -5.15 -6.65 10.44
C MET A 180 -4.35 -5.44 10.94
N LYS A 181 -3.05 -5.61 11.21
CA LYS A 181 -2.12 -4.55 11.60
C LYS A 181 -1.94 -3.52 10.51
N LEU A 182 -1.75 -3.94 9.26
CA LEU A 182 -1.72 -3.04 8.10
C LEU A 182 -3.05 -2.31 7.92
N GLN A 183 -4.17 -3.02 8.01
CA GLN A 183 -5.51 -2.43 7.88
C GLN A 183 -5.78 -1.39 8.95
N ARG A 184 -5.40 -1.66 10.22
CA ARG A 184 -5.43 -0.68 11.31
C ARG A 184 -4.54 0.52 11.01
N ALA A 185 -3.30 0.31 10.58
CA ALA A 185 -2.38 1.40 10.24
C ALA A 185 -2.88 2.28 9.07
N LEU A 186 -3.52 1.69 8.05
CA LEU A 186 -4.14 2.40 6.93
C LEU A 186 -5.46 3.09 7.35
N TYR A 187 -6.22 2.49 8.25
CA TYR A 187 -7.43 3.07 8.83
C TYR A 187 -7.11 4.27 9.72
N ASP A 188 -6.12 4.15 10.61
CA ASP A 188 -5.65 5.23 11.48
C ASP A 188 -5.15 6.42 10.65
N ARG A 189 -4.58 6.12 9.48
CA ARG A 189 -4.16 7.09 8.46
C ARG A 189 -5.26 7.44 7.45
N GLY A 190 -6.51 7.01 7.62
CA GLY A 190 -7.65 7.39 6.77
C GLY A 190 -7.68 6.84 5.34
N PHE A 191 -6.73 5.97 4.94
CA PHE A 191 -6.73 5.29 3.65
C PHE A 191 -7.73 4.13 3.58
N LEU A 192 -8.19 3.63 4.73
CA LEU A 192 -9.14 2.51 4.85
C LEU A 192 -10.28 2.85 5.83
N THR A 193 -11.46 2.24 5.67
CA THR A 193 -12.59 2.39 6.61
C THR A 193 -12.63 1.25 7.63
N LYS A 194 -13.26 1.49 8.78
CA LYS A 194 -13.36 0.52 9.88
C LYS A 194 -13.96 -0.83 9.45
N ASP A 195 -14.98 -0.81 8.59
CA ASP A 195 -15.66 -2.02 8.09
C ASP A 195 -14.75 -2.93 7.27
N ASN A 196 -13.60 -2.42 6.81
CA ASN A 196 -12.62 -3.18 6.05
C ASN A 196 -11.48 -3.76 6.91
N ILE A 197 -11.51 -3.59 8.24
CA ILE A 197 -10.55 -4.22 9.17
C ILE A 197 -11.07 -5.62 9.52
N SER A 198 -10.84 -6.57 8.62
CA SER A 198 -11.31 -7.95 8.75
C SER A 198 -10.20 -8.95 9.05
N GLY A 199 -8.94 -8.51 9.03
CA GLY A 199 -7.79 -9.42 9.02
C GLY A 199 -7.67 -10.21 7.71
N THR A 200 -8.47 -9.89 6.68
CA THR A 200 -8.37 -10.44 5.32
C THR A 200 -8.07 -9.29 4.35
N PHE A 201 -7.04 -9.44 3.52
CA PHE A 201 -6.59 -8.44 2.58
C PHE A 201 -7.52 -8.46 1.36
N THR A 202 -8.64 -7.76 1.48
CA THR A 202 -9.66 -7.65 0.43
C THR A 202 -9.23 -6.72 -0.71
N SER A 203 -10.04 -6.64 -1.77
CA SER A 203 -9.85 -5.65 -2.84
C SER A 203 -9.92 -4.21 -2.32
N GLN A 204 -10.69 -3.94 -1.26
CA GLN A 204 -10.71 -2.64 -0.58
C GLN A 204 -9.38 -2.34 0.12
N THR A 205 -8.76 -3.37 0.74
CA THR A 205 -7.43 -3.24 1.34
C THR A 205 -6.37 -2.96 0.27
N ARG A 206 -6.44 -3.66 -0.87
CA ARG A 206 -5.56 -3.42 -2.03
C ARG A 206 -5.68 -1.99 -2.55
N LYS A 207 -6.91 -1.49 -2.68
CA LYS A 207 -7.15 -0.11 -3.10
C LYS A 207 -6.56 0.90 -2.10
N ALA A 208 -6.74 0.69 -0.81
CA ALA A 208 -6.16 1.54 0.23
C ALA A 208 -4.63 1.56 0.19
N VAL A 209 -3.99 0.41 -0.06
CA VAL A 209 -2.53 0.30 -0.25
C VAL A 209 -2.08 1.09 -1.47
N MET A 210 -2.78 0.97 -2.62
CA MET A 210 -2.46 1.77 -3.81
C MET A 210 -2.57 3.28 -3.53
N GLU A 211 -3.63 3.71 -2.85
CA GLU A 211 -3.82 5.13 -2.48
C GLU A 211 -2.70 5.63 -1.56
N TYR A 212 -2.29 4.82 -0.58
CA TYR A 212 -1.17 5.14 0.31
C TYR A 212 0.16 5.20 -0.44
N GLN A 213 0.43 4.24 -1.32
CA GLN A 213 1.64 4.19 -2.15
C GLN A 213 1.74 5.43 -3.05
N GLN A 214 0.65 5.82 -3.71
CA GLN A 214 0.60 7.05 -4.51
C GLN A 214 0.92 8.28 -3.65
N ALA A 215 0.35 8.37 -2.44
CA ALA A 215 0.59 9.50 -1.54
C ALA A 215 2.04 9.57 -1.03
N MET A 216 2.73 8.43 -0.93
CA MET A 216 4.16 8.34 -0.58
C MET A 216 5.10 8.50 -1.78
N GLY A 217 4.59 8.64 -3.01
CA GLY A 217 5.42 8.66 -4.23
C GLY A 217 6.03 7.29 -4.59
N LEU A 218 5.43 6.20 -4.13
CA LEU A 218 5.85 4.82 -4.40
C LEU A 218 5.13 4.24 -5.63
N SER A 219 5.62 3.09 -6.11
CA SER A 219 4.89 2.27 -7.09
C SER A 219 3.53 1.84 -6.52
N ALA A 220 2.44 2.23 -7.20
CA ALA A 220 1.07 1.99 -6.77
C ALA A 220 0.52 0.64 -7.24
N ASP A 221 1.20 -0.46 -6.89
CA ASP A 221 0.85 -1.81 -7.33
C ASP A 221 -0.19 -2.51 -6.42
N GLY A 222 -0.50 -1.92 -5.27
CA GLY A 222 -1.44 -2.45 -4.29
C GLY A 222 -0.87 -3.59 -3.45
N ILE A 223 0.44 -3.80 -3.53
CA ILE A 223 1.18 -4.79 -2.76
C ILE A 223 1.93 -4.03 -1.66
N ALA A 224 1.60 -4.27 -0.40
CA ALA A 224 2.30 -3.66 0.71
C ALA A 224 3.62 -4.42 0.97
N GLY A 225 4.61 -4.19 0.10
CA GLY A 225 5.98 -4.68 0.21
C GLY A 225 6.84 -3.80 1.12
N SER A 226 8.14 -4.06 1.17
CA SER A 226 9.08 -3.42 2.10
C SER A 226 9.05 -1.88 2.06
N ALA A 227 9.04 -1.28 0.87
CA ALA A 227 8.95 0.18 0.72
C ALA A 227 7.65 0.74 1.30
N THR A 228 6.53 0.02 1.15
CA THR A 228 5.24 0.43 1.71
C THR A 228 5.17 0.21 3.21
N LEU A 229 5.66 -0.93 3.71
CA LEU A 229 5.56 -1.25 5.13
C LEU A 229 6.55 -0.46 5.99
N SER A 230 7.77 -0.26 5.50
CA SER A 230 8.75 0.61 6.17
C SER A 230 8.18 2.00 6.39
N THR A 231 7.50 2.56 5.39
CA THR A 231 6.90 3.87 5.52
C THR A 231 5.61 3.85 6.34
N VAL A 232 4.78 2.79 6.27
CA VAL A 232 3.50 2.75 6.99
C VAL A 232 3.67 2.51 8.49
N TYR A 233 4.76 1.85 8.90
CA TYR A 233 5.07 1.57 10.31
C TYR A 233 6.17 2.45 10.90
N ASP A 234 6.81 3.31 10.09
CA ASP A 234 7.70 4.35 10.60
C ASP A 234 6.90 5.32 11.49
N SER A 235 7.27 5.36 12.77
CA SER A 235 6.64 6.22 13.78
C SER A 235 6.94 7.70 13.56
N SER A 236 7.97 8.04 12.79
CA SER A 236 8.27 9.41 12.36
C SER A 236 7.46 9.83 11.12
N ASN A 237 6.92 8.87 10.36
CA ASN A 237 6.06 9.14 9.22
C ASN A 237 4.63 9.50 9.66
N LYS A 238 4.33 10.80 9.60
CA LYS A 238 3.02 11.39 9.94
C LYS A 238 2.07 11.50 8.75
N LEU A 239 2.35 10.81 7.63
CA LEU A 239 1.45 10.77 6.48
C LEU A 239 0.14 10.07 6.87
N GLU A 240 -0.88 10.87 7.12
CA GLU A 240 -2.27 10.45 7.18
C GLU A 240 -2.92 10.89 5.86
N LYS A 241 -3.96 10.27 5.31
CA LYS A 241 -4.83 10.88 4.26
C LYS A 241 -5.33 12.25 4.69
N ALA A 242 -5.31 12.46 6.01
CA ALA A 242 -5.46 13.65 6.82
C ALA A 242 -4.19 14.52 7.04
N ASN A 243 -3.08 14.38 6.32
CA ASN A 243 -1.80 15.15 6.42
C ASN A 243 -0.91 14.96 5.17
N ALA A 244 -1.24 13.99 4.31
CA ALA A 244 -1.13 14.01 2.85
C ALA A 244 -2.10 15.11 2.36
N ASP A 245 -1.78 16.35 2.74
CA ASP A 245 -2.67 17.51 2.75
C ASP A 245 -4.11 17.23 3.21
N PHE A 246 -4.30 17.04 4.53
CA PHE A 246 -5.58 17.25 5.24
C PHE A 246 -5.27 17.46 6.74
N TYR A 247 -6.22 17.61 7.69
CA TYR A 247 -5.94 17.87 9.12
C TYR A 247 -7.02 17.28 10.04
N ARG A 248 -6.65 16.68 11.20
CA ARG A 248 -7.57 16.33 12.30
C ARG A 248 -7.53 17.45 13.36
N LEU A 249 -8.71 17.89 13.82
CA LEU A 249 -8.92 18.94 14.83
C LEU A 249 -7.99 18.82 16.05
N LYS A 250 -7.08 19.77 16.26
CA LYS A 250 -6.44 20.04 17.56
C LYS A 250 -6.63 21.51 17.92
N GLY A 251 -7.35 21.77 19.01
CA GLY A 251 -7.49 23.10 19.59
C GLY A 251 -8.90 23.68 19.55
N THR A 252 -9.03 24.87 20.14
CA THR A 252 -10.27 25.64 20.26
C THR A 252 -10.84 25.93 18.88
N VAL A 253 -12.11 25.60 18.65
CA VAL A 253 -12.82 26.04 17.45
C VAL A 253 -12.89 27.56 17.48
N VAL A 254 -12.40 28.22 16.43
CA VAL A 254 -12.36 29.68 16.34
C VAL A 254 -13.60 30.20 15.62
N LEU A 255 -14.19 31.27 16.15
CA LEU A 255 -15.15 32.08 15.42
C LEU A 255 -14.38 33.08 14.57
N LEU A 256 -14.25 32.79 13.27
CA LEU A 256 -13.51 33.64 12.33
C LEU A 256 -14.49 34.39 11.42
N ASP A 257 -14.35 35.70 11.38
CA ASP A 257 -15.12 36.58 10.50
C ASP A 257 -14.59 36.48 9.07
N TRP A 258 -15.49 36.27 8.11
CA TRP A 258 -15.17 36.16 6.69
C TRP A 258 -14.39 37.36 6.16
N PHE A 259 -14.80 38.57 6.55
CA PHE A 259 -14.23 39.84 6.07
C PHE A 259 -13.04 40.31 6.90
N LYS A 260 -12.72 39.62 8.01
CA LYS A 260 -11.57 39.93 8.86
C LYS A 260 -10.63 38.73 8.94
N GLY A 261 -10.04 38.36 7.79
CA GLY A 261 -9.05 37.30 7.70
C GLY A 261 -9.60 35.92 7.31
N GLY A 262 -10.92 35.71 7.33
CA GLY A 262 -11.54 34.43 6.97
C GLY A 262 -11.39 34.08 5.50
N ASN A 263 -11.60 35.04 4.61
CA ASN A 263 -11.41 34.90 3.17
C ASN A 263 -9.95 34.61 2.79
N GLU A 264 -9.01 35.26 3.46
CA GLU A 264 -7.56 35.10 3.24
C GLU A 264 -7.07 33.77 3.80
N TRP A 265 -7.54 33.40 4.99
CA TRP A 265 -7.19 32.12 5.62
C TRP A 265 -7.69 30.95 4.79
N LEU A 266 -8.97 30.93 4.40
CA LEU A 266 -9.52 29.89 3.55
C LEU A 266 -9.43 30.30 2.07
N HIS A 267 -8.22 30.60 1.58
CA HIS A 267 -8.03 31.14 0.22
C HIS A 267 -8.56 30.24 -0.90
N LYS A 268 -8.77 30.80 -2.10
CA LYS A 268 -9.15 30.02 -3.29
C LYS A 268 -8.07 28.98 -3.59
N GLY A 269 -8.47 27.73 -3.84
CA GLY A 269 -7.58 26.59 -3.99
C GLY A 269 -7.33 25.81 -2.69
N ALA A 270 -7.64 26.38 -1.52
CA ALA A 270 -7.48 25.69 -0.24
C ALA A 270 -8.27 24.38 -0.20
N ARG A 271 -7.63 23.32 0.30
CA ARG A 271 -8.17 21.98 0.49
C ARG A 271 -8.25 21.70 1.98
N PHE A 272 -9.42 21.31 2.45
CA PHE A 272 -9.71 21.30 3.89
C PHE A 272 -10.74 20.24 4.26
N THR A 273 -10.80 19.98 5.56
CA THR A 273 -11.75 19.06 6.19
C THR A 273 -13.02 19.79 6.55
N VAL A 274 -14.15 19.23 6.15
CA VAL A 274 -15.46 19.60 6.69
C VAL A 274 -15.91 18.50 7.64
N THR A 275 -16.23 18.85 8.87
CA THR A 275 -16.84 17.96 9.85
C THR A 275 -18.24 18.47 10.17
N ASP A 276 -19.26 17.65 9.96
CA ASP A 276 -20.62 17.95 10.40
C ASP A 276 -20.72 17.83 11.91
N VAL A 277 -21.02 18.94 12.59
CA VAL A 277 -21.02 19.01 14.06
C VAL A 277 -22.06 18.07 14.67
N ARG A 278 -23.18 17.87 13.98
CA ARG A 278 -24.29 17.05 14.49
C ARG A 278 -24.03 15.55 14.38
N THR A 279 -23.36 15.11 13.32
CA THR A 279 -23.15 13.68 13.06
C THR A 279 -21.71 13.21 13.30
N GLY A 280 -20.76 14.14 13.44
CA GLY A 280 -19.32 13.84 13.50
C GLY A 280 -18.72 13.34 12.17
N LYS A 281 -19.55 13.11 11.14
CA LYS A 281 -19.10 12.67 9.82
C LYS A 281 -18.26 13.77 9.20
N SER A 282 -17.12 13.38 8.65
CA SER A 282 -16.18 14.30 8.02
C SER A 282 -15.95 13.92 6.58
N PHE A 283 -15.81 14.92 5.72
CA PHE A 283 -15.49 14.76 4.32
C PHE A 283 -14.54 15.86 3.88
N ARG A 284 -13.96 15.68 2.70
CA ARG A 284 -12.95 16.60 2.18
C ARG A 284 -13.54 17.53 1.13
N ALA A 285 -13.16 18.79 1.20
CA ALA A 285 -13.61 19.81 0.26
C ALA A 285 -12.47 20.71 -0.20
N LYS A 286 -12.69 21.39 -1.32
CA LYS A 286 -11.82 22.43 -1.87
C LYS A 286 -12.64 23.68 -2.12
N ARG A 287 -12.11 24.85 -1.77
CA ARG A 287 -12.67 26.14 -2.21
C ARG A 287 -12.15 26.42 -3.62
N PHE A 288 -13.04 26.72 -4.57
CA PHE A 288 -12.64 27.18 -5.90
C PHE A 288 -13.02 28.65 -6.15
N GLY A 289 -14.09 29.13 -5.51
CA GLY A 289 -14.67 30.44 -5.80
C GLY A 289 -15.20 31.18 -4.57
N GLY A 290 -16.16 32.05 -4.80
CA GLY A 290 -16.86 32.82 -3.78
C GLY A 290 -16.17 34.11 -3.35
N TRP A 291 -16.98 35.15 -3.15
CA TRP A 291 -16.54 36.49 -2.72
C TRP A 291 -17.01 36.82 -1.30
N TYR A 292 -18.27 36.54 -0.99
CA TYR A 292 -18.87 36.78 0.33
C TYR A 292 -18.91 35.55 1.25
N HIS A 293 -18.51 34.41 0.71
CA HIS A 293 -18.40 33.11 1.36
C HIS A 293 -17.55 32.20 0.46
N ALA A 294 -17.29 30.96 0.88
CA ALA A 294 -16.49 30.02 0.11
C ALA A 294 -17.38 29.13 -0.76
N ASP A 295 -17.29 29.29 -2.08
CA ASP A 295 -17.85 28.32 -3.03
C ASP A 295 -16.92 27.11 -3.09
N SER A 296 -17.45 25.95 -2.70
CA SER A 296 -16.66 24.75 -2.41
C SER A 296 -17.24 23.49 -3.04
N GLU A 297 -16.37 22.53 -3.30
CA GLU A 297 -16.72 21.24 -3.90
C GLU A 297 -16.12 20.08 -3.11
N PRO A 298 -16.78 18.91 -3.04
CA PRO A 298 -16.16 17.72 -2.48
C PRO A 298 -15.00 17.27 -3.37
N ILE A 299 -13.95 16.74 -2.75
CA ILE A 299 -12.75 16.34 -3.49
C ILE A 299 -12.99 15.05 -4.31
N THR A 300 -13.74 14.10 -3.77
CA THR A 300 -13.98 12.79 -4.41
C THR A 300 -15.43 12.34 -4.35
N LYS A 301 -15.78 11.32 -5.14
CA LYS A 301 -17.09 10.66 -5.08
C LYS A 301 -17.43 10.06 -3.71
N TYR A 302 -16.42 9.68 -2.92
CA TYR A 302 -16.63 9.23 -1.54
C TYR A 302 -17.01 10.41 -0.62
N ASP A 303 -16.33 11.54 -0.77
CA ASP A 303 -16.67 12.77 -0.03
C ASP A 303 -18.11 13.21 -0.36
N THR A 304 -18.50 13.14 -1.63
CA THR A 304 -19.89 13.34 -2.08
C THR A 304 -20.86 12.35 -1.45
N SER A 305 -20.48 11.06 -1.34
CA SER A 305 -21.32 10.06 -0.68
C SER A 305 -21.53 10.36 0.80
N ILE A 306 -20.52 10.91 1.49
CA ILE A 306 -20.64 11.35 2.88
C ILE A 306 -21.60 12.54 2.98
N ILE A 307 -21.43 13.56 2.12
CA ILE A 307 -22.35 14.71 2.03
C ILE A 307 -23.79 14.22 1.84
N LYS A 308 -24.00 13.32 0.87
CA LYS A 308 -25.32 12.73 0.60
C LYS A 308 -25.84 11.90 1.78
N SER A 309 -24.96 11.27 2.56
CA SER A 309 -25.35 10.49 3.76
C SER A 309 -25.69 11.34 4.99
N LEU A 310 -25.51 12.68 4.94
CA LEU A 310 -25.88 13.57 6.05
C LEU A 310 -27.40 13.74 6.11
N GLU A 311 -28.01 14.12 4.99
CA GLU A 311 -29.47 14.28 4.86
C GLU A 311 -29.95 14.26 3.39
N GLY A 312 -29.19 13.64 2.49
CA GLY A 312 -29.34 13.84 1.06
C GLY A 312 -28.83 15.21 0.60
N PHE A 313 -29.24 15.64 -0.59
CA PHE A 313 -28.99 16.99 -1.10
C PHE A 313 -30.11 17.92 -0.65
N SER A 314 -29.76 18.91 0.16
CA SER A 314 -30.71 19.76 0.86
C SER A 314 -30.17 21.17 1.04
N TRP A 315 -31.07 22.15 0.99
CA TRP A 315 -30.79 23.55 1.35
C TRP A 315 -30.81 23.77 2.86
N ASN A 316 -30.96 22.73 3.68
CA ASN A 316 -30.88 22.85 5.13
C ASN A 316 -29.49 23.29 5.57
N ARG A 317 -29.47 24.17 6.57
CA ARG A 317 -28.23 24.75 7.10
C ARG A 317 -27.72 23.83 8.17
N ARG A 318 -26.46 23.46 8.05
CA ARG A 318 -25.78 22.55 8.97
C ARG A 318 -24.63 23.29 9.66
N PRO A 319 -24.46 23.10 10.97
CA PRO A 319 -23.26 23.53 11.69
C PRO A 319 -22.11 22.61 11.31
N ILE A 320 -20.99 23.20 10.91
CA ILE A 320 -19.81 22.44 10.51
C ILE A 320 -18.55 23.06 11.11
N TRP A 321 -17.52 22.23 11.23
CA TRP A 321 -16.15 22.69 11.47
C TRP A 321 -15.34 22.58 10.19
N ILE A 322 -14.59 23.63 9.87
CA ILE A 322 -13.57 23.63 8.82
C ILE A 322 -12.22 23.48 9.49
N THR A 323 -11.47 22.44 9.15
CA THR A 323 -10.08 22.29 9.61
C THR A 323 -9.13 22.48 8.44
N TYR A 324 -8.26 23.49 8.56
CA TYR A 324 -7.33 23.91 7.53
C TYR A 324 -6.09 24.58 8.14
N ASN A 325 -4.90 24.18 7.70
CA ASN A 325 -3.61 24.68 8.20
C ASN A 325 -3.49 24.66 9.73
N GLY A 326 -3.86 23.54 10.35
CA GLY A 326 -3.80 23.37 11.81
C GLY A 326 -4.80 24.21 12.61
N LYS A 327 -5.65 24.99 11.94
CA LYS A 327 -6.71 25.81 12.56
C LYS A 327 -8.08 25.21 12.26
N THR A 328 -8.93 25.21 13.27
CA THR A 328 -10.35 24.88 13.10
C THR A 328 -11.22 26.12 13.26
N VAL A 329 -12.13 26.33 12.33
CA VAL A 329 -13.09 27.42 12.34
C VAL A 329 -14.53 26.91 12.31
N ALA A 330 -15.39 27.53 13.11
CA ALA A 330 -16.83 27.31 13.08
C ALA A 330 -17.44 27.89 11.80
N ALA A 331 -18.24 27.10 11.12
CA ALA A 331 -18.86 27.47 9.86
C ALA A 331 -20.25 26.87 9.71
N SER A 332 -20.91 27.21 8.60
CA SER A 332 -22.17 26.60 8.19
C SER A 332 -22.14 26.26 6.71
N MET A 333 -22.77 25.14 6.34
CA MET A 333 -22.98 24.77 4.94
C MET A 333 -24.41 24.31 4.68
N HIS A 334 -24.73 24.08 3.41
CA HIS A 334 -25.83 23.21 2.98
C HIS A 334 -25.25 22.12 2.06
N THR A 335 -26.01 21.05 1.80
CA THR A 335 -25.53 19.92 0.99
C THR A 335 -26.01 19.98 -0.46
N MET A 336 -26.95 20.88 -0.79
CA MET A 336 -27.49 21.00 -2.15
C MET A 336 -26.41 21.50 -3.15
N PRO A 337 -26.10 20.74 -4.20
CA PRO A 337 -25.27 21.22 -5.29
C PRO A 337 -26.04 22.29 -6.09
N HIS A 338 -25.37 23.38 -6.47
CA HIS A 338 -25.97 24.46 -7.28
C HIS A 338 -24.93 25.20 -8.13
N MET A 339 -25.42 26.01 -9.08
CA MET A 339 -24.70 26.68 -10.17
C MET A 339 -23.85 25.73 -11.04
N ALA A 340 -24.20 25.65 -12.32
CA ALA A 340 -23.63 24.66 -13.25
C ALA A 340 -22.18 25.00 -13.64
N ASN A 341 -21.26 24.09 -13.29
CA ASN A 341 -20.02 23.77 -14.00
C ASN A 341 -19.33 22.64 -13.21
N PRO A 342 -19.70 21.37 -13.46
CA PRO A 342 -19.27 20.25 -12.66
C PRO A 342 -17.75 20.06 -12.77
N THR A 343 -17.09 19.80 -11.64
CA THR A 343 -15.84 19.02 -11.70
C THR A 343 -16.25 17.59 -12.06
N PRO A 344 -15.99 17.10 -13.29
CA PRO A 344 -16.67 15.92 -13.85
C PRO A 344 -16.44 14.61 -13.09
N SER A 345 -15.51 14.60 -12.12
CA SER A 345 -14.97 13.40 -11.49
C SER A 345 -15.44 13.14 -10.05
N ASN A 346 -16.11 14.09 -9.37
CA ASN A 346 -16.46 13.95 -7.94
C ASN A 346 -17.91 13.51 -7.68
N GLY A 347 -18.75 13.39 -8.72
CA GLY A 347 -20.15 12.99 -8.57
C GLY A 347 -21.05 14.01 -7.84
N PHE A 348 -20.62 15.28 -7.77
CA PHE A 348 -21.34 16.41 -7.17
C PHE A 348 -21.58 17.48 -8.24
N ASP A 349 -22.84 17.68 -8.62
CA ASP A 349 -23.20 18.49 -9.80
C ASP A 349 -23.28 20.00 -9.51
N GLY A 350 -22.12 20.62 -9.36
CA GLY A 350 -21.97 22.05 -9.05
C GLY A 350 -21.15 22.24 -7.78
N HIS A 351 -21.59 23.15 -6.92
CA HIS A 351 -20.89 23.43 -5.66
C HIS A 351 -21.85 23.62 -4.49
N PHE A 352 -21.27 23.67 -3.29
CA PHE A 352 -21.96 24.04 -2.07
C PHE A 352 -21.25 25.21 -1.39
N CYS A 353 -22.01 26.03 -0.67
CA CYS A 353 -21.48 27.22 -0.01
C CYS A 353 -21.07 26.89 1.43
N ILE A 354 -19.90 27.39 1.84
CA ILE A 354 -19.47 27.43 3.23
C ILE A 354 -19.45 28.88 3.71
N HIS A 355 -20.22 29.14 4.76
CA HIS A 355 -20.37 30.43 5.41
C HIS A 355 -19.61 30.44 6.74
N LEU A 356 -18.67 31.37 6.88
CA LEU A 356 -18.06 31.70 8.17
C LEU A 356 -18.91 32.77 8.90
N TYR A 357 -18.39 33.28 10.01
CA TYR A 357 -19.05 34.37 10.73
C TYR A 357 -19.12 35.63 9.84
N HIS A 358 -20.25 36.32 9.86
CA HIS A 358 -20.59 37.46 8.98
C HIS A 358 -20.58 37.19 7.46
N SER A 359 -20.35 35.95 6.99
CA SER A 359 -20.53 35.63 5.56
C SER A 359 -21.93 35.98 5.05
N LYS A 360 -22.02 36.45 3.80
CA LYS A 360 -23.27 36.87 3.15
C LYS A 360 -23.70 35.88 2.07
N VAL A 361 -25.00 35.76 1.82
CA VAL A 361 -25.55 34.87 0.77
C VAL A 361 -25.59 35.56 -0.59
N HIS A 362 -25.51 34.77 -1.67
CA HIS A 362 -25.57 35.26 -3.05
C HIS A 362 -26.83 36.07 -3.36
N ALA A 363 -27.99 35.60 -2.87
CA ALA A 363 -29.31 36.12 -3.27
C ALA A 363 -29.52 37.62 -2.99
N ASN A 364 -28.91 38.17 -1.94
CA ASN A 364 -29.15 39.55 -1.52
C ASN A 364 -27.92 40.24 -0.90
N SER A 365 -26.76 39.60 -0.91
CA SER A 365 -25.53 40.12 -0.26
C SER A 365 -25.76 40.54 1.20
N LYS A 366 -26.66 39.85 1.92
CA LYS A 366 -26.89 40.03 3.36
C LYS A 366 -26.47 38.78 4.12
N GLU A 367 -26.20 38.97 5.40
CA GLU A 367 -26.02 37.86 6.33
C GLU A 367 -27.33 37.08 6.44
N CYS A 368 -27.25 35.75 6.36
CA CYS A 368 -28.40 34.89 6.55
C CYS A 368 -28.47 34.44 8.02
N PRO A 369 -29.53 34.80 8.78
CA PRO A 369 -29.65 34.40 10.18
C PRO A 369 -29.59 32.88 10.40
N ARG A 370 -30.04 32.09 9.41
CA ARG A 370 -29.98 30.62 9.47
C ARG A 370 -28.54 30.10 9.41
N HIS A 371 -27.69 30.66 8.54
CA HIS A 371 -26.27 30.32 8.51
C HIS A 371 -25.57 30.81 9.77
N GLN A 372 -25.80 32.05 10.19
CA GLN A 372 -25.17 32.61 11.39
C GLN A 372 -25.53 31.82 12.65
N ARG A 373 -26.77 31.33 12.80
CA ARG A 373 -27.12 30.40 13.90
C ARG A 373 -26.34 29.09 13.86
N CYS A 374 -26.16 28.48 12.69
CA CYS A 374 -25.37 27.25 12.56
C CYS A 374 -23.87 27.50 12.83
N VAL A 375 -23.33 28.65 12.43
CA VAL A 375 -21.96 29.05 12.78
C VAL A 375 -21.81 29.14 14.31
N GLN A 376 -22.76 29.78 14.99
CA GLN A 376 -22.74 29.90 16.45
C GLN A 376 -22.95 28.55 17.16
N GLU A 377 -23.81 27.67 16.61
CA GLU A 377 -23.99 26.29 17.09
C GLU A 377 -22.67 25.50 16.98
N ALA A 378 -21.99 25.59 15.83
CA ALA A 378 -20.69 24.96 15.62
C ALA A 378 -19.63 25.51 16.58
N TYR A 379 -19.59 26.83 16.79
CA TYR A 379 -18.65 27.45 17.72
C TYR A 379 -18.91 27.02 19.16
N SER A 380 -20.18 26.97 19.58
CA SER A 380 -20.58 26.54 20.93
C SER A 380 -20.27 25.07 21.19
N ALA A 381 -20.47 24.20 20.19
CA ALA A 381 -20.11 22.78 20.28
C ALA A 381 -18.60 22.58 20.47
N GLY A 382 -17.78 23.42 19.82
CA GLY A 382 -16.33 23.39 19.94
C GLY A 382 -15.74 23.89 21.25
N LYS A 383 -16.56 24.44 22.15
CA LYS A 383 -16.17 24.83 23.52
C LYS A 383 -16.41 23.73 24.57
N LYS A 384 -17.16 22.68 24.23
CA LYS A 384 -17.56 21.61 25.15
C LYS A 384 -16.59 20.41 25.15
N HIS A 385 -15.56 20.47 24.31
CA HIS A 385 -14.47 19.51 24.17
C HIS A 385 -13.15 20.25 24.32
#